data_AF-A0A7S3IGC8-F1
#
_entry.id   AF-A0A7S3IGC8-F1
#
_cell.length_a   1.000
_cell.length_b   1.000
_cell.length_c   1.000
_cell.angle_alpha   90.00
_cell.angle_beta   90.00
_cell.angle_gamma   90.00
#
_symmetry.space_group_name_H-M   'P 1'
#
loop_
_entity.id
_entity.type
_entity.pdbx_description
1 polymer ?
#
loop_
_entity_poly.entity_id
_entity_poly.type
_entity_poly.pdbx_seq_one_letter_code
_entity_poly.pdbx_strand_id
1 'polypeptide(L)'
;MDAEKMKVIEEPKTKVAEVQTIFRESEAQTNPYTPEYIVDKDNVPEVLSIASLRFGKGLPASMIEMELIENMREKRAFENALPPTSDEACFLLRRKLMEEQEVREWNKREEDIKRLQNERLNLLQSALVEREKETEEKHAQRTEEIRLKKTENKERALAKIQRKRIKVLRKMYKARKNVEIKGKKRDIISDYANFGSTVYAPITRDGLSLDKKANKYEVQPEALSSYQGIEELSRSLPNNVFMTNVSVQKFKFQFNNSLSRSENSHMAQLKKAQATIDTTLKQQQQKDQVQVVQSLINQIKMRPETPAYKEFKRNDLVINEGFKDRMEQNMKDDQKRRAIVLLQRLVRGRAIQNMMFEGKEKRLDLISELRA
;
A
#
# COMPACT_ATOMS: atom_id res chain seq x y z
N MET A 1 25.05 51.46 -4.67
CA MET A 1 24.70 50.47 -5.71
C MET A 1 24.22 51.26 -6.90
N ASP A 2 24.97 51.16 -7.98
CA ASP A 2 25.17 52.23 -8.94
C ASP A 2 24.03 52.37 -9.95
N ALA A 3 23.67 53.61 -10.25
CA ALA A 3 22.75 53.96 -11.32
C ALA A 3 23.55 54.10 -12.63
N GLU A 4 23.41 53.13 -13.53
CA GLU A 4 23.96 53.22 -14.88
C GLU A 4 23.08 54.13 -15.74
N LYS A 5 23.64 55.30 -16.05
CA LYS A 5 23.09 56.28 -17.01
C LYS A 5 23.05 55.65 -18.40
N MET A 6 21.87 55.55 -19.00
CA MET A 6 21.73 55.25 -20.42
C MET A 6 22.35 56.39 -21.24
N LYS A 7 23.46 56.11 -21.93
CA LYS A 7 24.05 57.01 -22.93
C LYS A 7 23.14 57.01 -24.15
N VAL A 8 22.54 58.16 -24.46
CA VAL A 8 21.91 58.42 -25.76
C VAL A 8 23.04 58.52 -26.79
N ILE A 9 23.03 57.63 -27.77
CA ILE A 9 24.00 57.62 -28.88
C ILE A 9 23.47 58.62 -29.92
N GLU A 10 24.23 59.69 -30.18
CA GLU A 10 23.92 60.65 -31.26
C GLU A 10 24.16 60.00 -32.64
N GLU A 11 23.17 60.09 -33.53
CA GLU A 11 23.29 59.60 -34.90
C GLU A 11 24.26 60.48 -35.73
N PRO A 12 25.11 59.89 -36.59
CA PRO A 12 26.05 60.65 -37.40
C PRO A 12 25.33 61.52 -38.45
N LYS A 13 25.83 62.75 -38.65
CA LYS A 13 25.27 63.77 -39.57
C LYS A 13 25.25 63.41 -41.05
N THR A 14 25.91 62.32 -41.46
CA THR A 14 25.89 61.84 -42.84
C THR A 14 25.43 60.39 -42.85
N LYS A 15 24.35 60.12 -43.59
CA LYS A 15 23.89 58.76 -43.85
C LYS A 15 24.65 58.23 -45.07
N VAL A 16 25.43 57.17 -44.88
CA VAL A 16 25.98 56.40 -45.99
C VAL A 16 24.80 55.62 -46.58
N ALA A 17 24.35 56.02 -47.76
CA ALA A 17 23.33 55.30 -48.51
C ALA A 17 24.03 54.17 -49.27
N GLU A 18 24.05 52.97 -48.69
CA GLU A 18 24.43 51.77 -49.42
C GLU A 18 23.21 51.31 -50.22
N VAL A 19 23.27 51.41 -51.55
CA VAL A 19 22.27 50.81 -52.43
C VAL A 19 22.57 49.33 -52.49
N GLN A 20 21.85 48.55 -51.70
CA GLN A 20 21.90 47.10 -51.79
C GLN A 20 21.11 46.68 -53.04
N THR A 21 21.81 46.28 -54.10
CA THR A 21 21.14 45.64 -55.23
C THR A 21 20.49 44.34 -54.74
N ILE A 22 19.19 44.17 -55.00
CA ILE A 22 18.42 42.97 -54.61
C ILE A 22 19.04 41.70 -55.22
N PHE A 23 19.77 41.86 -56.32
CA PHE A 23 20.54 40.83 -56.97
C PHE A 23 22.00 40.91 -56.52
N ARG A 24 22.45 39.86 -55.83
CA ARG A 24 23.88 39.56 -55.69
C ARG A 24 24.30 38.98 -57.04
N GLU A 25 25.19 39.64 -57.76
CA GLU A 25 25.76 39.11 -59.02
C GLU A 25 26.71 37.92 -58.75
N SER A 26 26.26 36.91 -58.00
CA SER A 26 27.00 35.64 -57.86
C SER A 26 26.94 34.81 -59.14
N GLU A 27 25.96 35.05 -60.01
CA GLU A 27 25.83 34.39 -61.31
C GLU A 27 26.75 34.99 -62.39
N ALA A 28 27.35 36.17 -62.15
CA ALA A 28 28.33 36.78 -63.05
C ALA A 28 29.76 36.22 -62.88
N GLN A 29 29.96 35.27 -61.96
CA GLN A 29 31.25 34.64 -61.70
C GLN A 29 31.56 33.60 -62.79
N THR A 30 32.06 34.11 -63.92
CA THR A 30 32.55 33.30 -65.03
C THR A 30 33.81 32.53 -64.62
N ASN A 31 34.04 31.38 -65.26
CA ASN A 31 35.33 30.69 -65.13
C ASN A 31 36.44 31.67 -65.55
N PRO A 32 37.53 31.80 -64.79
CA PRO A 32 38.63 32.68 -65.16
C PRO A 32 39.11 32.33 -66.57
N TYR A 33 39.28 33.37 -67.40
CA TYR A 33 39.69 33.23 -68.79
C TYR A 33 41.04 32.47 -68.88
N THR A 34 41.05 31.34 -69.59
CA THR A 34 42.27 30.57 -69.87
C THR A 34 42.75 30.90 -71.28
N PRO A 35 43.92 31.54 -71.45
CA PRO A 35 44.44 31.90 -72.77
C PRO A 35 44.81 30.66 -73.58
N GLU A 36 44.75 30.79 -74.91
CA GLU A 36 45.30 29.79 -75.83
C GLU A 36 46.81 29.68 -75.67
N TYR A 37 47.34 28.46 -75.72
CA TYR A 37 48.76 28.17 -75.54
C TYR A 37 49.28 27.29 -76.69
N ILE A 38 50.55 27.47 -77.05
CA ILE A 38 51.28 26.64 -78.03
C ILE A 38 52.21 25.72 -77.23
N VAL A 39 52.16 24.41 -77.47
CA VAL A 39 52.98 23.42 -76.76
C VAL A 39 54.02 22.82 -77.69
N ASP A 40 55.26 22.76 -77.22
CA ASP A 40 56.32 22.00 -77.87
C ASP A 40 56.08 20.50 -77.66
N LYS A 41 56.12 19.71 -78.75
CA LYS A 41 55.78 18.28 -78.71
C LYS A 41 56.66 17.47 -77.75
N ASP A 42 57.89 17.92 -77.53
CA ASP A 42 58.86 17.22 -76.70
C ASP A 42 58.77 17.62 -75.21
N ASN A 43 58.10 18.73 -74.86
CA ASN A 43 58.03 19.21 -73.48
C ASN A 43 56.62 19.72 -73.11
N VAL A 44 55.73 18.78 -72.82
CA VAL A 44 54.34 19.07 -72.42
C VAL A 44 54.26 19.33 -70.90
N PRO A 45 53.81 20.51 -70.43
CA PRO A 45 53.74 20.81 -68.99
C PRO A 45 52.71 19.94 -68.24
N GLU A 46 53.01 19.59 -66.99
CA GLU A 46 52.14 18.76 -66.12
C GLU A 46 50.77 19.39 -65.88
N VAL A 47 50.71 20.72 -65.80
CA VAL A 47 49.48 21.47 -65.52
C VAL A 47 48.38 21.19 -66.55
N LEU A 48 48.74 20.92 -67.81
CA LEU A 48 47.77 20.62 -68.87
C LEU A 48 47.08 19.27 -68.68
N SER A 49 47.75 18.30 -68.04
CA SER A 49 47.14 17.00 -67.73
C SER A 49 46.03 17.09 -66.68
N ILE A 50 46.06 18.14 -65.86
CA ILE A 50 45.16 18.37 -64.72
C ILE A 50 44.12 19.47 -65.05
N ALA A 51 44.03 19.92 -66.31
CA ALA A 51 43.15 21.02 -66.72
C ALA A 51 41.64 20.76 -66.48
N SER A 52 41.26 19.51 -66.20
CA SER A 52 39.91 19.12 -65.77
C SER A 52 39.58 19.52 -64.33
N LEU A 53 40.57 19.66 -63.45
CA LEU A 53 40.35 20.11 -62.08
C LEU A 53 40.18 21.64 -62.08
N ARG A 54 39.05 22.12 -61.57
CA ARG A 54 38.71 23.55 -61.51
C ARG A 54 38.22 23.91 -60.11
N PHE A 55 38.21 25.20 -59.78
CA PHE A 55 37.64 25.66 -58.52
C PHE A 55 36.17 25.21 -58.39
N GLY A 56 35.82 24.55 -57.29
CA GLY A 56 34.50 23.93 -57.09
C GLY A 56 34.27 22.61 -57.84
N LYS A 57 35.21 22.18 -58.68
CA LYS A 57 35.27 20.88 -59.37
C LYS A 57 36.64 20.24 -59.15
N GLY A 58 36.93 19.94 -57.89
CA GLY A 58 38.14 19.25 -57.45
C GLY A 58 39.34 20.14 -57.09
N LEU A 59 39.09 21.42 -56.81
CA LEU A 59 39.93 22.23 -55.93
C LEU A 59 39.05 22.93 -54.89
N PRO A 60 39.46 23.07 -53.61
CA PRO A 60 40.76 22.68 -53.04
C PRO A 60 40.98 21.17 -53.01
N ALA A 61 42.24 20.74 -53.26
CA ALA A 61 42.56 19.35 -53.51
C ALA A 61 42.25 18.46 -52.29
N SER A 62 41.39 17.46 -52.49
CA SER A 62 41.16 16.36 -51.55
C SER A 62 42.27 15.30 -51.66
N MET A 63 42.37 14.39 -50.69
CA MET A 63 43.33 13.27 -50.72
C MET A 63 43.26 12.47 -52.02
N ILE A 64 42.05 12.26 -52.55
CA ILE A 64 41.80 11.53 -53.81
C ILE A 64 42.41 12.28 -55.01
N GLU A 65 42.30 13.61 -55.03
CA GLU A 65 42.83 14.44 -56.11
C GLU A 65 44.36 14.51 -56.03
N MET A 66 44.92 14.53 -54.82
CA MET A 66 46.37 14.41 -54.63
C MET A 66 46.90 13.05 -55.12
N GLU A 67 46.24 11.95 -54.74
CA GLU A 67 46.58 10.61 -55.23
C GLU A 67 46.45 10.50 -56.76
N LEU A 68 45.43 11.11 -57.36
CA LEU A 68 45.28 11.16 -58.82
C LEU A 68 46.46 11.90 -59.49
N ILE A 69 46.87 13.02 -58.92
CA ILE A 69 48.01 13.81 -59.41
C ILE A 69 49.32 13.03 -59.28
N GLU A 70 49.53 12.35 -58.16
CA GLU A 70 50.68 11.47 -57.97
C GLU A 70 50.68 10.33 -58.98
N ASN A 71 49.55 9.67 -59.21
CA ASN A 71 49.40 8.62 -60.23
C ASN A 71 49.72 9.15 -61.66
N MET A 72 49.30 10.38 -62.00
CA MET A 72 49.63 11.01 -63.28
C MET A 72 51.14 11.28 -63.43
N ARG A 73 51.81 11.69 -62.35
CA ARG A 73 53.27 11.87 -62.32
C ARG A 73 54.01 10.54 -62.44
N GLU A 74 53.57 9.51 -61.72
CA GLU A 74 54.11 8.16 -61.83
C GLU A 74 54.00 7.64 -63.27
N LYS A 75 52.84 7.83 -63.91
CA LYS A 75 52.62 7.44 -65.30
C LYS A 75 53.56 8.14 -66.27
N ARG A 76 53.75 9.46 -66.11
CA ARG A 76 54.69 10.24 -66.93
C ARG A 76 56.14 9.81 -66.69
N ALA A 77 56.54 9.60 -65.44
CA ALA A 77 57.87 9.12 -65.10
C ALA A 77 58.13 7.72 -65.68
N PHE A 78 57.11 6.87 -65.67
CA PHE A 78 57.13 5.55 -66.29
C PHE A 78 57.28 5.65 -67.82
N GLU A 79 56.48 6.47 -68.50
CA GLU A 79 56.57 6.68 -69.96
C GLU A 79 57.95 7.17 -70.39
N ASN A 80 58.56 8.08 -69.60
CA ASN A 80 59.91 8.58 -69.82
C ASN A 80 60.99 7.51 -69.55
N ALA A 81 60.73 6.56 -68.65
CA ALA A 81 61.66 5.47 -68.31
C ALA A 81 61.58 4.27 -69.27
N LEU A 82 60.64 4.27 -70.24
CA LEU A 82 60.50 3.18 -71.19
C LEU A 82 61.68 3.10 -72.17
N PRO A 83 62.15 1.89 -72.53
CA PRO A 83 63.19 1.72 -73.54
C PRO A 83 62.81 2.34 -74.90
N PRO A 84 63.80 2.82 -75.69
CA PRO A 84 63.56 3.34 -77.04
C PRO A 84 63.14 2.22 -78.00
N THR A 85 62.47 2.58 -79.10
CA THR A 85 61.90 1.64 -80.09
C THR A 85 62.90 1.15 -81.14
N SER A 86 64.20 1.41 -80.96
CA SER A 86 65.22 1.17 -81.99
C SER A 86 65.63 -0.31 -82.18
N ASP A 87 65.38 -1.17 -81.18
CA ASP A 87 65.78 -2.59 -81.20
C ASP A 87 64.59 -3.52 -80.88
N GLU A 88 64.55 -4.70 -81.50
CA GLU A 88 63.45 -5.68 -81.40
C GLU A 88 63.29 -6.22 -79.97
N ALA A 89 64.41 -6.45 -79.26
CA ALA A 89 64.39 -6.89 -77.86
C ALA A 89 63.85 -5.80 -76.92
N CYS A 90 64.27 -4.54 -77.13
CA CYS A 90 63.78 -3.37 -76.40
C CYS A 90 62.29 -3.13 -76.65
N PHE A 91 61.81 -3.36 -77.88
CA PHE A 91 60.40 -3.25 -78.23
C PHE A 91 59.53 -4.28 -77.49
N LEU A 92 59.96 -5.55 -77.45
CA LEU A 92 59.24 -6.59 -76.72
C LEU A 92 59.20 -6.30 -75.21
N LEU A 93 60.29 -5.80 -74.64
CA LEU A 93 60.35 -5.40 -73.24
C LEU A 93 59.42 -4.20 -72.95
N ARG A 94 59.43 -3.17 -73.81
CA ARG A 94 58.53 -2.02 -73.71
C ARG A 94 57.07 -2.45 -73.75
N ARG A 95 56.69 -3.37 -74.65
CA ARG A 95 55.32 -3.88 -74.74
C ARG A 95 54.89 -4.58 -73.46
N LYS A 96 55.72 -5.46 -72.90
CA LYS A 96 55.42 -6.15 -71.64
C LYS A 96 55.27 -5.17 -70.48
N LEU A 97 56.16 -4.20 -70.36
CA LEU A 97 56.09 -3.18 -69.32
C LEU A 97 54.81 -2.33 -69.43
N MET A 98 54.40 -1.97 -70.65
CA MET A 98 53.13 -1.29 -70.89
C MET A 98 51.93 -2.15 -70.51
N GLU A 99 51.88 -3.42 -70.91
CA GLU A 99 50.81 -4.36 -70.54
C GLU A 99 50.70 -4.53 -69.01
N GLU A 100 51.83 -4.70 -68.30
CA GLU A 100 51.85 -4.80 -66.84
C GLU A 100 51.38 -3.51 -66.15
N GLN A 101 51.77 -2.35 -66.68
CA GLN A 101 51.33 -1.07 -66.16
C GLN A 101 49.83 -0.85 -66.37
N GLU A 102 49.29 -1.22 -67.54
CA GLU A 102 47.85 -1.18 -67.79
C GLU A 102 47.11 -2.05 -66.77
N VAL A 103 47.51 -3.31 -66.59
CA VAL A 103 46.88 -4.21 -65.60
C VAL A 103 46.92 -3.62 -64.19
N ARG A 104 48.01 -2.95 -63.80
CA ARG A 104 48.12 -2.27 -62.51
C ARG A 104 47.13 -1.10 -62.38
N GLU A 105 46.97 -0.30 -63.44
CA GLU A 105 45.97 0.78 -63.48
C GLU A 105 44.54 0.24 -63.42
N TRP A 106 44.25 -0.86 -64.13
CA TRP A 106 42.97 -1.57 -64.06
C TRP A 106 42.68 -2.09 -62.65
N ASN A 107 43.68 -2.69 -61.99
CA ASN A 107 43.54 -3.17 -60.60
C ASN A 107 43.27 -2.04 -59.62
N LYS A 108 44.00 -0.91 -59.70
CA LYS A 108 43.74 0.29 -58.88
C LYS A 108 42.29 0.76 -59.05
N ARG A 109 41.82 0.85 -60.30
CA ARG A 109 40.42 1.23 -60.61
C ARG A 109 39.41 0.23 -60.04
N GLU A 110 39.68 -1.07 -60.15
CA GLU A 110 38.82 -2.09 -59.56
C GLU A 110 38.77 -2.00 -58.03
N GLU A 111 39.90 -1.73 -57.37
CA GLU A 111 39.95 -1.53 -55.93
C GLU A 111 39.11 -0.34 -55.48
N ASP A 112 39.17 0.78 -56.20
CA ASP A 112 38.35 1.96 -55.90
C ASP A 112 36.86 1.67 -56.07
N ILE A 113 36.49 0.94 -57.13
CA ILE A 113 35.10 0.49 -57.32
C ILE A 113 34.67 -0.41 -56.16
N LYS A 114 35.52 -1.36 -55.74
CA LYS A 114 35.25 -2.26 -54.61
C LYS A 114 35.09 -1.48 -53.30
N ARG A 115 35.94 -0.48 -53.03
CA ARG A 115 35.82 0.39 -51.83
C ARG A 115 34.47 1.10 -51.81
N LEU A 116 34.09 1.74 -52.91
CA LEU A 116 32.83 2.47 -53.01
C LEU A 116 31.61 1.54 -52.92
N GLN A 117 31.69 0.34 -53.49
CA GLN A 117 30.65 -0.68 -53.34
C GLN A 117 30.54 -1.17 -51.89
N ASN A 118 31.66 -1.38 -51.21
CA ASN A 118 31.68 -1.78 -49.80
C ASN A 118 31.11 -0.69 -48.89
N GLU A 119 31.41 0.58 -49.13
CA GLU A 119 30.80 1.70 -48.39
C GLU A 119 29.28 1.73 -48.56
N ARG A 120 28.79 1.55 -49.80
CA ARG A 120 27.35 1.43 -50.07
C ARG A 120 26.73 0.22 -49.39
N LEU A 121 27.42 -0.92 -49.40
CA LEU A 121 26.95 -2.14 -48.75
C LEU A 121 26.86 -1.92 -47.23
N ASN A 122 27.85 -1.29 -46.62
CA ASN A 122 27.85 -0.97 -45.19
C ASN A 122 26.67 -0.07 -44.81
N LEU A 123 26.36 0.94 -45.62
CA LEU A 123 25.18 1.80 -45.42
C LEU A 123 23.87 1.01 -45.53
N LEU A 124 23.77 0.11 -46.51
CA LEU A 124 22.61 -0.77 -46.65
C LEU A 124 22.48 -1.72 -45.46
N GLN A 125 23.59 -2.28 -45.00
CA GLN A 125 23.62 -3.16 -43.83
C GLN A 125 23.16 -2.41 -42.58
N SER A 126 23.64 -1.19 -42.33
CA SER A 126 23.19 -0.40 -41.19
C SER A 126 21.70 -0.08 -41.27
N ALA A 127 21.19 0.25 -42.47
CA ALA A 127 19.77 0.52 -42.67
C ALA A 127 18.89 -0.73 -42.46
N LEU A 128 19.38 -1.91 -42.86
CA LEU A 128 18.69 -3.18 -42.62
C LEU A 128 18.64 -3.51 -41.12
N VAL A 129 19.76 -3.36 -40.41
CA VAL A 129 19.82 -3.60 -38.96
C VAL A 129 18.89 -2.64 -38.20
N GLU A 130 18.86 -1.37 -38.59
CA GLU A 130 17.95 -0.38 -37.99
C GLU A 130 16.48 -0.77 -38.21
N ARG A 131 16.13 -1.16 -39.45
CA ARG A 131 14.79 -1.65 -39.77
C ARG A 131 14.40 -2.89 -38.97
N GLU A 132 15.31 -3.87 -38.84
CA GLU A 132 15.05 -5.08 -38.06
C GLU A 132 14.84 -4.74 -36.58
N LYS A 133 15.69 -3.89 -36.02
CA LYS A 133 15.55 -3.39 -34.65
C LYS A 133 14.20 -2.70 -34.41
N GLU A 134 13.75 -1.83 -35.33
CA GLU A 134 12.42 -1.23 -35.21
C GLU A 134 11.30 -2.28 -35.23
N THR A 135 11.42 -3.31 -36.07
CA THR A 135 10.42 -4.38 -36.11
C THR A 135 10.41 -5.20 -34.82
N GLU A 136 11.59 -5.52 -34.28
CA GLU A 136 11.74 -6.20 -32.99
C GLU A 136 11.15 -5.39 -31.85
N GLU A 137 11.40 -4.08 -31.80
CA GLU A 137 10.84 -3.18 -30.79
C GLU A 137 9.30 -3.14 -30.87
N LYS A 138 8.73 -3.06 -32.08
CA LYS A 138 7.27 -3.14 -32.29
C LYS A 138 6.72 -4.49 -31.84
N HIS A 139 7.44 -5.59 -32.09
CA HIS A 139 7.04 -6.92 -31.63
C HIS A 139 7.10 -7.03 -30.10
N ALA A 140 8.18 -6.54 -29.48
CA ALA A 140 8.37 -6.52 -28.04
C ALA A 140 7.24 -5.74 -27.34
N GLN A 141 6.90 -4.55 -27.85
CA GLN A 141 5.78 -3.75 -27.35
C GLN A 141 4.45 -4.51 -27.40
N ARG A 142 4.13 -5.16 -28.52
CA ARG A 142 2.92 -6.00 -28.64
C ARG A 142 2.92 -7.14 -27.63
N THR A 143 4.06 -7.80 -27.42
CA THR A 143 4.16 -8.88 -26.44
C THR A 143 3.94 -8.38 -25.00
N GLU A 144 4.47 -7.21 -24.66
CA GLU A 144 4.27 -6.59 -23.35
C GLU A 144 2.82 -6.15 -23.15
N GLU A 145 2.16 -5.57 -24.16
CA GLU A 145 0.71 -5.28 -24.07
C GLU A 145 -0.14 -6.54 -23.83
N ILE A 146 0.18 -7.64 -24.51
CA ILE A 146 -0.49 -8.93 -24.30
C ILE A 146 -0.23 -9.43 -22.88
N ARG A 147 1.00 -9.29 -22.39
CA ARG A 147 1.39 -9.66 -21.03
C ARG A 147 0.58 -8.86 -20.00
N LEU A 148 0.51 -7.54 -20.14
CA LEU A 148 -0.27 -6.66 -19.25
C LEU A 148 -1.75 -7.03 -19.22
N LYS A 149 -2.37 -7.25 -20.38
CA LYS A 149 -3.79 -7.69 -20.43
C LYS A 149 -3.99 -9.04 -19.73
N LYS A 150 -3.05 -9.98 -19.87
CA LYS A 150 -3.10 -11.28 -19.20
C LYS A 150 -2.87 -11.16 -17.69
N THR A 151 -1.95 -10.31 -17.24
CA THR A 151 -1.72 -10.07 -15.80
C THR A 151 -2.94 -9.43 -15.14
N GLU A 152 -3.57 -8.44 -15.77
CA GLU A 152 -4.82 -7.85 -15.26
C GLU A 152 -5.94 -8.91 -15.11
N ASN A 153 -6.11 -9.77 -16.11
CA ASN A 153 -7.12 -10.83 -16.04
C ASN A 153 -6.82 -11.83 -14.91
N LYS A 154 -5.53 -12.18 -14.71
CA LYS A 154 -5.07 -12.99 -13.59
C LYS A 154 -5.37 -12.29 -12.25
N GLU A 155 -5.09 -11.00 -12.12
CA GLU A 155 -5.36 -10.22 -10.91
C GLU A 155 -6.86 -10.13 -10.59
N ARG A 156 -7.71 -9.90 -11.60
CA ARG A 156 -9.18 -9.94 -11.44
C ARG A 156 -9.64 -11.31 -10.95
N ALA A 157 -9.06 -12.39 -11.45
CA ALA A 157 -9.36 -13.74 -10.98
C ALA A 157 -8.89 -13.96 -9.53
N LEU A 158 -7.67 -13.51 -9.20
CA LEU A 158 -7.13 -13.55 -7.83
C LEU A 158 -8.01 -12.76 -6.85
N ALA A 159 -8.46 -11.57 -7.22
CA ALA A 159 -9.38 -10.78 -6.40
C ALA A 159 -10.71 -11.51 -6.16
N LYS A 160 -11.26 -12.20 -7.17
CA LYS A 160 -12.46 -13.05 -7.00
C LYS A 160 -12.18 -14.20 -6.01
N ILE A 161 -11.03 -14.85 -6.11
CA ILE A 161 -10.62 -15.92 -5.20
C ILE A 161 -10.46 -15.39 -3.77
N GLN A 162 -9.81 -14.24 -3.59
CA GLN A 162 -9.64 -13.60 -2.29
C GLN A 162 -11.00 -13.23 -1.64
N ARG A 163 -11.94 -12.65 -2.40
CA ARG A 163 -13.30 -12.37 -1.91
C ARG A 163 -14.02 -13.67 -1.48
N LYS A 164 -13.88 -14.75 -2.24
CA LYS A 164 -14.42 -16.07 -1.87
C LYS A 164 -13.77 -16.59 -0.59
N ARG A 165 -12.44 -16.52 -0.48
CA ARG A 165 -11.66 -16.91 0.72
C ARG A 165 -12.14 -16.16 1.96
N ILE A 166 -12.23 -14.82 1.90
CA ILE A 166 -12.69 -13.99 3.01
C ILE A 166 -14.14 -14.36 3.40
N LYS A 167 -15.03 -14.58 2.42
CA LYS A 167 -16.41 -15.00 2.67
C LYS A 167 -16.46 -16.35 3.39
N VAL A 168 -15.66 -17.33 2.97
CA VAL A 168 -15.57 -18.65 3.61
C VAL A 168 -15.01 -18.53 5.02
N LEU A 169 -13.91 -17.80 5.22
CA LEU A 169 -13.32 -17.56 6.54
C LEU A 169 -14.33 -16.91 7.50
N ARG A 170 -15.06 -15.88 7.05
CA ARG A 170 -16.11 -15.23 7.85
C ARG A 170 -17.23 -16.19 8.21
N LYS A 171 -17.67 -17.05 7.28
CA LYS A 171 -18.71 -18.06 7.54
C LYS A 171 -18.21 -19.11 8.55
N MET A 172 -16.99 -19.60 8.39
CA MET A 172 -16.36 -20.57 9.30
C MET A 172 -16.20 -19.99 10.71
N TYR A 173 -15.75 -18.74 10.83
CA TYR A 173 -15.64 -18.07 12.12
C TYR A 173 -17.00 -17.92 12.82
N LYS A 174 -18.05 -17.49 12.09
CA LYS A 174 -19.42 -17.42 12.62
C LYS A 174 -19.96 -18.79 13.00
N ALA A 175 -19.69 -19.83 12.20
CA ALA A 175 -20.11 -21.18 12.50
C ALA A 175 -19.48 -21.69 13.81
N ARG A 176 -18.17 -21.50 13.99
CA ARG A 176 -17.48 -21.84 15.25
C ARG A 176 -18.08 -21.13 16.46
N LYS A 177 -18.29 -19.80 16.38
CA LYS A 177 -18.93 -19.04 17.47
C LYS A 177 -20.35 -19.53 17.78
N ASN A 178 -21.11 -19.91 16.76
CA ASN A 178 -22.48 -20.39 16.95
C ASN A 178 -22.55 -21.79 17.59
N VAL A 179 -21.53 -22.65 17.47
CA VAL A 179 -21.52 -23.97 18.11
C VAL A 179 -21.65 -23.85 19.64
N GLU A 180 -20.97 -22.89 20.25
CA GLU A 180 -21.01 -22.66 21.71
C GLU A 180 -22.28 -21.94 22.19
N ILE A 181 -23.02 -21.30 21.28
CA ILE A 181 -24.17 -20.43 21.62
C ILE A 181 -25.52 -21.10 21.32
N LYS A 182 -25.53 -22.20 20.54
CA LYS A 182 -26.75 -22.95 20.26
C LYS A 182 -27.42 -23.44 21.55
N GLY A 183 -28.68 -23.05 21.75
CA GLY A 183 -29.50 -23.44 22.92
C GLY A 183 -29.58 -22.39 24.05
N LYS A 184 -28.86 -21.27 23.96
CA LYS A 184 -29.00 -20.19 24.95
C LYS A 184 -30.30 -19.38 24.71
N LYS A 185 -31.05 -19.13 25.78
CA LYS A 185 -32.21 -18.21 25.75
C LYS A 185 -31.72 -16.79 25.41
N ARG A 186 -32.59 -16.02 24.76
CA ARG A 186 -32.33 -14.62 24.38
C ARG A 186 -32.08 -13.77 25.64
N ASP A 187 -30.95 -13.07 25.68
CA ASP A 187 -30.63 -12.14 26.77
C ASP A 187 -31.06 -10.72 26.39
N ILE A 188 -32.21 -10.30 26.94
CA ILE A 188 -32.85 -9.02 26.67
C ILE A 188 -31.95 -7.87 27.11
N ILE A 189 -31.27 -7.98 28.25
CA ILE A 189 -30.43 -6.90 28.76
C ILE A 189 -29.26 -6.64 27.80
N SER A 190 -28.64 -7.71 27.29
CA SER A 190 -27.56 -7.60 26.31
C SER A 190 -28.02 -6.99 24.98
N ASP A 191 -29.25 -7.29 24.54
CA ASP A 191 -29.82 -6.75 23.31
C ASP A 191 -30.08 -5.25 23.43
N TYR A 192 -30.62 -4.79 24.56
CA TYR A 192 -30.86 -3.36 24.78
C TYR A 192 -29.58 -2.58 25.09
N ALA A 193 -28.54 -3.23 25.62
CA ALA A 193 -27.23 -2.62 25.80
C ALA A 193 -26.50 -2.38 24.46
N ASN A 194 -26.85 -3.12 23.41
CA ASN A 194 -26.23 -3.00 22.09
C ASN A 194 -27.18 -2.32 21.07
N PHE A 195 -26.86 -1.09 20.68
CA PHE A 195 -27.64 -0.36 19.67
C PHE A 195 -27.64 -1.00 18.27
N GLY A 196 -26.72 -1.92 17.99
CA GLY A 196 -26.73 -2.73 16.76
C GLY A 196 -27.59 -4.00 16.85
N SER A 197 -28.34 -4.19 17.94
CA SER A 197 -29.21 -5.35 18.13
C SER A 197 -30.47 -5.27 17.27
N THR A 198 -31.22 -6.38 17.20
CA THR A 198 -32.47 -6.47 16.45
C THR A 198 -33.56 -5.54 16.97
N VAL A 199 -33.47 -5.07 18.22
CA VAL A 199 -34.46 -4.18 18.83
C VAL A 199 -34.41 -2.81 18.18
N TYR A 200 -33.20 -2.27 18.01
CA TYR A 200 -32.98 -0.93 17.46
C TYR A 200 -32.75 -0.95 15.94
N ALA A 201 -32.08 -1.98 15.43
CA ALA A 201 -31.76 -2.12 14.00
C ALA A 201 -32.28 -3.46 13.44
N PRO A 202 -33.61 -3.61 13.29
CA PRO A 202 -34.22 -4.84 12.78
C PRO A 202 -33.86 -5.10 11.31
N ILE A 203 -33.55 -6.36 10.99
CA ILE A 203 -33.20 -6.80 9.63
C ILE A 203 -34.49 -7.15 8.88
N THR A 204 -34.64 -6.66 7.65
CA THR A 204 -35.88 -6.81 6.86
C THR A 204 -36.27 -8.25 6.54
N ARG A 205 -35.31 -9.18 6.45
CA ARG A 205 -35.59 -10.60 6.20
C ARG A 205 -36.36 -11.28 7.35
N ASP A 206 -36.29 -10.73 8.57
CA ASP A 206 -36.95 -11.27 9.75
C ASP A 206 -38.40 -10.71 9.89
N GLY A 207 -38.80 -9.79 9.00
CA GLY A 207 -40.12 -9.20 8.94
C GLY A 207 -40.14 -7.69 9.14
N LEU A 208 -41.33 -7.10 8.96
CA LEU A 208 -41.56 -5.67 9.20
C LEU A 208 -41.64 -5.39 10.71
N SER A 209 -40.72 -4.58 11.22
CA SER A 209 -40.69 -4.18 12.63
C SER A 209 -41.94 -3.40 13.04
N LEU A 210 -42.29 -3.47 14.33
CA LEU A 210 -43.41 -2.72 14.92
C LEU A 210 -43.27 -1.21 14.72
N ASP A 211 -42.05 -0.71 14.77
CA ASP A 211 -41.71 0.70 14.54
C ASP A 211 -42.14 1.18 13.14
N LYS A 212 -41.93 0.35 12.10
CA LYS A 212 -42.41 0.64 10.74
C LYS A 212 -43.92 0.50 10.58
N LYS A 213 -44.60 -0.11 11.56
CA LYS A 213 -46.06 -0.20 11.63
C LYS A 213 -46.66 0.85 12.57
N ALA A 214 -45.86 1.77 13.12
CA ALA A 214 -46.33 2.76 14.09
C ALA A 214 -47.52 3.56 13.58
N ASN A 215 -47.50 3.97 12.30
CA ASN A 215 -48.60 4.71 11.67
C ASN A 215 -49.95 3.97 11.70
N LYS A 216 -49.96 2.63 11.77
CA LYS A 216 -51.21 1.85 11.91
C LYS A 216 -51.84 1.99 13.30
N TYR A 217 -51.01 2.27 14.30
CA TYR A 217 -51.39 2.36 15.70
C TYR A 217 -51.34 3.80 16.22
N GLU A 218 -51.06 4.76 15.35
CA GLU A 218 -51.18 6.17 15.68
C GLU A 218 -52.66 6.53 15.80
N VAL A 219 -53.15 6.50 17.04
CA VAL A 219 -54.50 6.92 17.38
C VAL A 219 -54.43 8.37 17.81
N GLN A 220 -54.83 9.28 16.93
CA GLN A 220 -55.17 10.66 17.28
C GLN A 220 -56.70 10.72 17.43
N PRO A 221 -57.26 10.63 18.66
CA PRO A 221 -58.70 10.62 18.81
C PRO A 221 -59.25 11.99 18.48
N GLU A 222 -60.10 12.07 17.45
CA GLU A 222 -60.79 13.32 17.08
C GLU A 222 -61.60 13.89 18.26
N ALA A 223 -62.09 13.01 19.14
CA ALA A 223 -62.79 13.39 20.36
C ALA A 223 -61.93 14.22 21.34
N LEU A 224 -60.59 14.16 21.28
CA LEU A 224 -59.70 15.00 22.09
C LEU A 224 -59.43 16.38 21.45
N SER A 225 -59.80 16.58 20.18
CA SER A 225 -59.56 17.84 19.46
C SER A 225 -60.64 18.90 19.71
N SER A 226 -61.81 18.47 20.18
CA SER A 226 -63.00 19.30 20.39
C SER A 226 -63.43 19.23 21.85
N TYR A 227 -63.85 20.36 22.43
CA TYR A 227 -64.43 20.40 23.77
C TYR A 227 -65.66 19.48 23.89
N GLN A 228 -66.51 19.46 22.87
CA GLN A 228 -67.69 18.59 22.80
C GLN A 228 -67.30 17.11 22.85
N GLY A 229 -66.21 16.73 22.17
CA GLY A 229 -65.69 15.37 22.18
C GLY A 229 -65.14 14.96 23.55
N ILE A 230 -64.49 15.89 24.27
CA ILE A 230 -64.03 15.67 25.65
C ILE A 230 -65.21 15.47 26.59
N GLU A 231 -66.29 16.25 26.41
CA GLU A 231 -67.51 16.12 27.21
C GLU A 231 -68.21 14.77 26.96
N GLU A 232 -68.32 14.32 25.70
CA GLU A 232 -68.83 12.99 25.37
C GLU A 232 -67.97 11.85 25.94
N LEU A 233 -66.65 12.01 25.93
CA LEU A 233 -65.73 11.08 26.58
C LEU A 233 -65.92 11.04 28.10
N SER A 234 -66.12 12.21 28.73
CA SER A 234 -66.38 12.32 30.17
C SER A 234 -67.65 11.60 30.62
N ARG A 235 -68.67 11.61 29.76
CA ARG A 235 -69.97 10.96 30.02
C ARG A 235 -69.94 9.46 29.73
N SER A 236 -69.15 9.02 28.76
CA SER A 236 -69.09 7.61 28.33
C SER A 236 -68.11 6.76 29.12
N LEU A 237 -67.03 7.35 29.66
CA LEU A 237 -66.07 6.64 30.47
C LEU A 237 -66.61 6.39 31.89
N PRO A 238 -66.37 5.22 32.48
CA PRO A 238 -66.87 4.91 33.82
C PRO A 238 -66.15 5.75 34.88
N ASN A 239 -66.86 6.10 35.96
CA ASN A 239 -66.34 6.92 37.06
C ASN A 239 -65.03 6.42 37.69
N ASN A 240 -64.69 5.12 37.58
CA ASN A 240 -63.42 4.56 38.03
C ASN A 240 -62.18 5.10 37.27
N VAL A 241 -62.38 5.66 36.07
CA VAL A 241 -61.32 6.33 35.30
C VAL A 241 -61.05 7.72 35.88
N PHE A 242 -62.09 8.39 36.39
CA PHE A 242 -62.01 9.74 36.96
C PHE A 242 -61.68 9.75 38.46
N MET A 243 -62.02 8.67 39.17
CA MET A 243 -61.87 8.57 40.62
C MET A 243 -61.03 7.35 40.97
N THR A 244 -59.86 7.58 41.56
CA THR A 244 -59.03 6.51 42.13
C THR A 244 -59.57 6.10 43.50
N ASN A 245 -60.55 5.20 43.51
CA ASN A 245 -61.00 4.58 44.76
C ASN A 245 -59.92 3.63 45.29
N VAL A 246 -59.00 4.16 46.11
CA VAL A 246 -58.01 3.35 46.84
C VAL A 246 -58.73 2.61 47.97
N SER A 247 -59.17 1.38 47.69
CA SER A 247 -59.76 0.51 48.71
C SER A 247 -58.64 -0.10 49.58
N VAL A 248 -58.49 0.42 50.80
CA VAL A 248 -57.58 -0.14 51.83
C VAL A 248 -58.01 -1.57 52.23
N GLN A 249 -59.27 -1.93 52.02
CA GLN A 249 -59.81 -3.26 52.33
C GLN A 249 -59.20 -4.38 51.46
N LYS A 250 -58.77 -4.08 50.22
CA LYS A 250 -58.04 -5.06 49.39
C LYS A 250 -56.65 -5.40 49.96
N PHE A 251 -56.06 -4.47 50.72
CA PHE A 251 -54.76 -4.67 51.39
C PHE A 251 -54.87 -5.22 52.81
N LYS A 252 -56.07 -5.21 53.41
CA LYS A 252 -56.34 -6.03 54.59
C LYS A 252 -56.42 -7.48 54.12
N PHE A 253 -55.27 -8.16 54.18
CA PHE A 253 -55.11 -9.59 53.98
C PHE A 253 -56.34 -10.35 54.51
N GLN A 254 -57.02 -11.11 53.65
CA GLN A 254 -58.04 -12.06 54.08
C GLN A 254 -57.35 -13.20 54.83
N PHE A 255 -56.96 -12.97 56.08
CA PHE A 255 -56.33 -13.98 56.94
C PHE A 255 -57.30 -15.12 57.31
N ASN A 256 -58.59 -14.97 56.98
CA ASN A 256 -59.66 -15.86 57.39
C ASN A 256 -60.18 -16.77 56.28
N ASN A 257 -59.48 -16.87 55.14
CA ASN A 257 -59.84 -17.85 54.13
C ASN A 257 -59.10 -19.17 54.40
N SER A 258 -59.82 -20.29 54.34
CA SER A 258 -59.27 -21.63 54.57
C SER A 258 -57.95 -21.83 53.85
N LEU A 259 -56.91 -22.24 54.58
CA LEU A 259 -55.56 -22.52 54.03
C LEU A 259 -55.66 -23.37 52.78
N SER A 260 -54.97 -22.95 51.72
CA SER A 260 -54.89 -23.71 50.49
C SER A 260 -54.25 -25.09 50.75
N ARG A 261 -54.57 -26.07 49.91
CA ARG A 261 -54.03 -27.43 50.00
C ARG A 261 -52.49 -27.44 49.99
N SER A 262 -51.87 -26.52 49.24
CA SER A 262 -50.41 -26.32 49.21
C SER A 262 -49.86 -25.75 50.52
N GLU A 263 -50.58 -24.81 51.13
CA GLU A 263 -50.18 -24.19 52.40
C GLU A 263 -50.30 -25.18 53.55
N ASN A 264 -51.34 -26.02 53.55
CA ASN A 264 -51.48 -27.12 54.50
C ASN A 264 -50.36 -28.16 54.36
N SER A 265 -49.95 -28.47 53.12
CA SER A 265 -48.79 -29.34 52.86
C SER A 265 -47.49 -28.74 53.40
N HIS A 266 -47.27 -27.44 53.15
CA HIS A 266 -46.10 -26.72 53.64
C HIS A 266 -46.09 -26.67 55.17
N MET A 267 -47.23 -26.38 55.81
CA MET A 267 -47.36 -26.37 57.27
C MET A 267 -47.12 -27.77 57.88
N ALA A 268 -47.56 -28.84 57.21
CA ALA A 268 -47.27 -30.21 57.64
C ALA A 268 -45.77 -30.55 57.52
N GLN A 269 -45.09 -30.07 56.47
CA GLN A 269 -43.64 -30.23 56.32
C GLN A 269 -42.87 -29.44 57.38
N LEU A 270 -43.27 -28.20 57.67
CA LEU A 270 -42.68 -27.40 58.74
C LEU A 270 -42.84 -28.07 60.11
N LYS A 271 -44.02 -28.63 60.43
CA LYS A 271 -44.23 -29.39 61.67
C LYS A 271 -43.33 -30.62 61.75
N LYS A 272 -43.14 -31.35 60.65
CA LYS A 272 -42.20 -32.49 60.60
C LYS A 272 -40.76 -32.03 60.83
N ALA A 273 -40.32 -30.96 60.18
CA ALA A 273 -38.98 -30.40 60.37
C ALA A 273 -38.77 -29.94 61.83
N GLN A 274 -39.77 -29.30 62.43
CA GLN A 274 -39.70 -28.87 63.82
C GLN A 274 -39.63 -30.06 64.78
N ALA A 275 -40.43 -31.11 64.56
CA ALA A 275 -40.33 -32.34 65.34
C ALA A 275 -38.94 -32.99 65.23
N THR A 276 -38.32 -32.99 64.04
CA THR A 276 -36.95 -33.50 63.89
C THR A 276 -35.94 -32.65 64.66
N ILE A 277 -36.05 -31.32 64.60
CA ILE A 277 -35.20 -30.41 65.37
C ILE A 277 -35.34 -30.68 66.88
N ASP A 278 -36.57 -30.81 67.38
CA ASP A 278 -36.84 -31.08 68.80
C ASP A 278 -36.27 -32.43 69.25
N THR A 279 -36.34 -33.47 68.40
CA THR A 279 -35.71 -34.76 68.69
C THR A 279 -34.19 -34.67 68.74
N THR A 280 -33.56 -33.91 67.83
CA THR A 280 -32.11 -33.71 67.85
C THR A 280 -31.64 -32.90 69.05
N LEU A 281 -32.41 -31.87 69.46
CA LEU A 281 -32.14 -31.09 70.66
C LEU A 281 -32.24 -31.96 71.93
N LYS A 282 -33.25 -32.83 72.03
CA LYS A 282 -33.36 -33.79 73.15
C LYS A 282 -32.21 -34.79 73.19
N GLN A 283 -31.77 -35.29 72.03
CA GLN A 283 -30.61 -36.19 71.94
C GLN A 283 -29.29 -35.49 72.32
N GLN A 284 -29.11 -34.23 71.95
CA GLN A 284 -27.97 -33.42 72.39
C GLN A 284 -27.99 -33.22 73.91
N GLN A 285 -29.14 -32.85 74.48
CA GLN A 285 -29.29 -32.69 75.93
C GLN A 285 -28.99 -34.00 76.70
N GLN A 286 -29.37 -35.16 76.17
CA GLN A 286 -29.02 -36.46 76.77
C GLN A 286 -27.52 -36.79 76.65
N LYS A 287 -26.87 -36.45 75.52
CA LYS A 287 -25.41 -36.60 75.37
C LYS A 287 -24.64 -35.67 76.32
N ASP A 288 -25.14 -34.46 76.53
CA ASP A 288 -24.56 -33.50 77.46
C ASP A 288 -24.71 -33.99 78.92
N GLN A 289 -25.83 -34.60 79.30
CA GLN A 289 -26.00 -35.21 80.63
C GLN A 289 -25.11 -36.44 80.85
N VAL A 290 -24.87 -37.26 79.83
CA VAL A 290 -23.98 -38.45 79.92
C VAL A 290 -22.48 -38.05 79.93
N GLN A 291 -22.10 -36.96 79.25
CA GLN A 291 -20.71 -36.45 79.27
C GLN A 291 -20.34 -35.74 80.58
N VAL A 292 -21.31 -35.18 81.31
CA VAL A 292 -21.07 -34.52 82.61
C VAL A 292 -20.76 -35.53 83.74
N VAL A 293 -21.24 -36.78 83.64
CA VAL A 293 -21.00 -37.81 84.68
C VAL A 293 -19.68 -38.57 84.48
N GLN A 294 -19.13 -38.63 83.25
CA GLN A 294 -17.94 -39.45 82.94
C GLN A 294 -16.60 -38.66 82.97
N SER A 295 -16.62 -37.33 83.11
CA SER A 295 -15.43 -36.48 82.96
C SER A 295 -15.07 -35.67 84.23
N LEU A 296 -15.12 -36.31 85.40
CA LEU A 296 -14.55 -35.75 86.65
C LEU A 296 -13.19 -36.35 87.02
N ILE A 297 -12.48 -36.95 86.06
CA ILE A 297 -11.13 -37.47 86.31
C ILE A 297 -10.20 -37.01 85.17
N ASN A 298 -9.35 -36.06 85.55
CA ASN A 298 -8.05 -35.74 84.98
C ASN A 298 -7.99 -34.85 83.71
N GLN A 299 -7.56 -33.62 83.97
CA GLN A 299 -6.72 -32.79 83.09
C GLN A 299 -7.33 -32.30 81.78
N ILE A 300 -8.24 -31.33 81.86
CA ILE A 300 -8.40 -30.35 80.78
C ILE A 300 -8.30 -28.96 81.41
N LYS A 301 -7.14 -28.30 81.19
CA LYS A 301 -7.04 -26.85 81.33
C LYS A 301 -8.08 -26.25 80.40
N MET A 302 -9.13 -25.65 80.97
CA MET A 302 -10.12 -24.92 80.19
C MET A 302 -9.39 -23.88 79.35
N ARG A 303 -9.61 -23.93 78.03
CA ARG A 303 -9.20 -22.84 77.15
C ARG A 303 -9.98 -21.60 77.63
N PRO A 304 -9.31 -20.48 77.95
CA PRO A 304 -10.05 -19.25 78.22
C PRO A 304 -10.90 -18.93 77.00
N GLU A 305 -12.09 -18.36 77.23
CA GLU A 305 -13.02 -18.01 76.16
C GLU A 305 -12.29 -17.29 75.04
N THR A 306 -12.50 -17.75 73.80
CA THR A 306 -11.97 -17.06 72.62
C THR A 306 -12.46 -15.63 72.71
N PRO A 307 -11.58 -14.61 72.84
CA PRO A 307 -12.03 -13.24 73.01
C PRO A 307 -12.81 -12.87 71.75
N ALA A 308 -14.13 -12.71 71.91
CA ALA A 308 -14.95 -12.15 70.86
C ALA A 308 -14.53 -10.69 70.71
N TYR A 309 -13.72 -10.42 69.68
CA TYR A 309 -13.32 -9.06 69.32
C TYR A 309 -14.56 -8.29 68.84
N LYS A 310 -15.23 -7.61 69.78
CA LYS A 310 -16.46 -6.83 69.54
C LYS A 310 -16.21 -5.46 68.91
N GLU A 311 -14.97 -5.14 68.55
CA GLU A 311 -14.62 -3.84 67.98
C GLU A 311 -13.78 -4.01 66.73
N PHE A 312 -14.37 -4.32 65.58
CA PHE A 312 -13.70 -4.02 64.30
C PHE A 312 -13.58 -2.50 64.17
N LYS A 313 -12.53 -1.92 64.74
CA LYS A 313 -12.14 -0.53 64.48
C LYS A 313 -11.35 -0.55 63.17
N ARG A 314 -11.91 0.04 62.11
CA ARG A 314 -11.10 0.46 60.96
C ARG A 314 -10.00 1.37 61.53
N ASN A 315 -8.74 0.98 61.34
CA ASN A 315 -7.57 1.71 61.82
C ASN A 315 -7.43 3.13 61.21
N ASP A 316 -8.33 3.49 60.29
CA ASP A 316 -8.35 4.75 59.57
C ASP A 316 -8.95 5.91 60.38
N LEU A 317 -9.45 5.67 61.60
CA LEU A 317 -10.22 6.68 62.36
C LEU A 317 -9.75 6.93 63.80
N VAL A 318 -8.61 6.38 64.24
CA VAL A 318 -8.08 6.67 65.59
C VAL A 318 -6.83 7.53 65.49
N ILE A 319 -7.00 8.84 65.74
CA ILE A 319 -5.92 9.81 65.87
C ILE A 319 -5.31 9.64 67.27
N ASN A 320 -4.32 8.75 67.39
CA ASN A 320 -3.44 8.66 68.56
C ASN A 320 -2.06 9.22 68.23
N GLU A 321 -1.30 9.63 69.25
CA GLU A 321 0.11 9.98 69.07
C GLU A 321 0.88 8.78 68.48
N GLY A 322 1.50 8.97 67.32
CA GLY A 322 2.08 7.90 66.48
C GLY A 322 1.26 7.53 65.23
N PHE A 323 0.16 8.22 64.94
CA PHE A 323 -0.60 8.07 63.69
C PHE A 323 0.23 8.50 62.45
N LYS A 324 0.99 9.58 62.56
CA LYS A 324 1.84 10.09 61.46
C LYS A 324 2.92 9.07 61.06
N ASP A 325 3.61 8.47 62.01
CA ASP A 325 4.67 7.50 61.73
C ASP A 325 4.13 6.23 61.06
N ARG A 326 2.95 5.75 61.48
CA ARG A 326 2.29 4.60 60.85
C ARG A 326 1.79 4.91 59.43
N MET A 327 1.24 6.11 59.21
CA MET A 327 0.86 6.57 57.87
C MET A 327 2.08 6.68 56.95
N GLU A 328 3.20 7.19 57.45
CA GLU A 328 4.44 7.24 56.66
C GLU A 328 5.00 5.87 56.32
N GLN A 329 4.97 4.91 57.26
CA GLN A 329 5.40 3.53 56.98
C GLN A 329 4.50 2.85 55.96
N ASN A 330 3.17 3.01 56.09
CA ASN A 330 2.21 2.48 55.12
C ASN A 330 2.41 3.11 53.73
N MET A 331 2.67 4.41 53.64
CA MET A 331 2.97 5.10 52.38
C MET A 331 4.27 4.60 51.74
N LYS A 332 5.32 4.38 52.54
CA LYS A 332 6.59 3.80 52.09
C LYS A 332 6.40 2.37 51.59
N ASP A 333 5.61 1.56 52.27
CA ASP A 333 5.32 0.18 51.87
C ASP A 333 4.44 0.11 50.62
N ASP A 334 3.47 1.01 50.47
CA ASP A 334 2.69 1.13 49.24
C ASP A 334 3.51 1.68 48.07
N GLN A 335 4.49 2.55 48.32
CA GLN A 335 5.44 3.00 47.30
C GLN A 335 6.35 1.84 46.87
N LYS A 336 6.87 1.05 47.82
CA LYS A 336 7.65 -0.17 47.52
C LYS A 336 6.83 -1.18 46.71
N ARG A 337 5.57 -1.44 47.11
CA ARG A 337 4.66 -2.33 46.37
C ARG A 337 4.42 -1.84 44.95
N ARG A 338 4.15 -0.54 44.76
CA ARG A 338 3.98 0.06 43.43
C ARG A 338 5.25 -0.05 42.58
N ALA A 339 6.42 0.17 43.17
CA ALA A 339 7.71 0.02 42.49
C ALA A 339 7.96 -1.44 42.07
N ILE A 340 7.65 -2.42 42.93
CA ILE A 340 7.78 -3.85 42.62
C ILE A 340 6.83 -4.24 41.48
N VAL A 341 5.58 -3.77 41.49
CA VAL A 341 4.61 -4.04 40.41
C VAL A 341 5.07 -3.42 39.09
N LEU A 342 5.64 -2.21 39.12
CA LEU A 342 6.22 -1.57 37.94
C LEU A 342 7.40 -2.40 37.38
N LEU A 343 8.32 -2.82 38.25
CA LEU A 343 9.46 -3.66 37.87
C LEU A 343 8.99 -4.97 37.24
N GLN A 344 8.01 -5.65 37.84
CA GLN A 344 7.43 -6.88 37.30
C GLN A 344 6.78 -6.66 35.93
N ARG A 345 6.08 -5.54 35.73
CA ARG A 345 5.50 -5.18 34.42
C ARG A 345 6.57 -4.94 33.37
N LEU A 346 7.64 -4.22 33.72
CA LEU A 346 8.75 -3.93 32.80
C LEU A 346 9.51 -5.21 32.41
N VAL A 347 9.82 -6.08 33.37
CA VAL A 347 10.51 -7.36 33.11
C VAL A 347 9.65 -8.28 32.24
N ARG A 348 8.35 -8.40 32.53
CA ARG A 348 7.41 -9.17 31.68
C ARG A 348 7.30 -8.58 30.27
N GLY A 349 7.18 -7.26 30.15
CA GLY A 349 7.14 -6.57 28.86
C GLY A 349 8.41 -6.79 28.05
N ARG A 350 9.59 -6.70 28.68
CA ARG A 350 10.88 -6.92 28.03
C ARG A 350 11.06 -8.38 27.59
N ALA A 351 10.62 -9.34 28.39
CA ALA A 351 10.65 -10.76 28.04
C ALA A 351 9.78 -11.04 26.79
N ILE A 352 8.57 -10.47 26.72
CA ILE A 352 7.68 -10.59 25.56
C ILE A 352 8.30 -9.95 24.31
N GLN A 353 8.90 -8.77 24.45
CA GLN A 353 9.60 -8.11 23.35
C GLN A 353 10.76 -8.95 22.83
N ASN A 354 11.59 -9.52 23.70
CA ASN A 354 12.69 -10.39 23.31
C ASN A 354 12.19 -11.64 22.58
N MET A 355 11.13 -12.30 23.08
CA MET A 355 10.51 -13.44 22.38
C MET A 355 9.97 -13.04 21.00
N MET A 356 9.39 -11.84 20.87
CA MET A 356 8.91 -11.34 19.59
C MET A 356 10.05 -11.03 18.61
N PHE A 357 11.14 -10.43 19.09
CA PHE A 357 12.33 -10.16 18.28
C PHE A 357 12.97 -11.45 17.77
N GLU A 358 13.15 -12.44 18.65
CA GLU A 358 13.67 -13.75 18.26
C GLU A 358 12.75 -14.47 17.26
N GLY A 359 11.43 -14.36 17.46
CA GLY A 359 10.44 -14.89 16.53
C GLY A 359 10.45 -14.20 15.15
N LYS A 360 10.77 -12.89 15.11
CA LYS A 360 10.96 -12.13 13.88
C LYS A 360 12.23 -12.55 13.17
N GLU A 361 13.35 -12.64 13.87
CA GLU A 361 14.65 -13.12 13.35
C GLU A 361 14.52 -14.49 12.68
N LYS A 362 13.90 -15.46 13.37
CA LYS A 362 13.66 -16.81 12.82
C LYS A 362 12.81 -16.85 11.55
N ARG A 363 12.08 -15.78 11.24
CA ARG A 363 11.20 -15.69 10.07
C ARG A 363 11.63 -14.59 9.11
N LEU A 364 12.83 -14.03 9.25
CA LEU A 364 13.31 -12.95 8.38
C LEU A 364 13.36 -13.38 6.92
N ASP A 365 13.82 -14.60 6.64
CA ASP A 365 13.89 -15.13 5.26
C ASP A 365 12.50 -15.30 4.65
N LEU A 366 11.54 -15.81 5.42
CA LEU A 366 10.14 -15.87 4.98
C LEU A 366 9.55 -14.47 4.75
N ILE A 367 9.92 -13.49 5.58
CA ILE A 367 9.45 -12.12 5.46
C ILE A 367 10.07 -11.42 4.24
N SER A 368 11.34 -11.69 3.90
CA SER A 368 12.00 -11.15 2.71
C SER A 368 11.41 -11.79 1.44
N GLU A 369 11.17 -13.10 1.45
CA GLU A 369 10.48 -13.82 0.37
C GLU A 369 9.04 -13.29 0.13
N LEU A 370 8.32 -12.92 1.19
CA LEU A 370 6.96 -12.35 1.07
C LEU A 370 6.94 -10.86 0.69
N ARG A 371 8.07 -10.16 0.76
CA ARG A 371 8.20 -8.74 0.38
C ARG A 371 8.72 -8.53 -1.04
N ALA A 372 9.41 -9.51 -1.61
CA ALA A 372 9.66 -9.61 -3.05
C ALA A 372 8.37 -9.99 -3.78
#